data_AF-H0H0Q4-F1
#
_entry.id   AF-H0H0Q4-F1
#
_cell.length_a   1.000
_cell.length_b   1.000
_cell.length_c   1.000
_cell.angle_alpha   90.00
_cell.angle_beta   90.00
_cell.angle_gamma   90.00
#
_symmetry.space_group_name_H-M   'P 1'
#
loop_
_entity.id
_entity.type
_entity.pdbx_description
1 polymer ?
#
loop_
_entity_poly.entity_id
_entity_poly.type
_entity_poly.pdbx_seq_one_letter_code
_entity_poly.pdbx_strand_id
1 'polypeptide(L)'
;MLPIWGVPLPTLKYKYKQNHAKKLKLQQDEGGKTDAAVHLTLKKIQAPKFSIEHDFCPSDTVLQIKQHLIDEEKASHVSEIKLLLKGKVLHDNLFLSDLKIGPANSTITVMTKPNPTVAKDSEVTKPSPSPSPASAPVQELTVPWDDIEALLNDKFKNNQPAAELIMERLQEGWSLTK
;
A
#
# COMPACT_ATOMS: atom_id res chain seq x y z
N MET A 1 51.96 17.35 -27.01
CA MET A 1 50.53 16.95 -26.87
C MET A 1 50.54 15.65 -26.07
N LEU A 2 50.16 15.69 -24.79
CA LEU A 2 50.13 14.52 -23.91
C LEU A 2 48.71 14.41 -23.32
N PRO A 3 48.01 13.27 -23.46
CA PRO A 3 46.73 13.09 -22.80
C PRO A 3 46.97 12.69 -21.34
N ILE A 4 46.43 13.48 -20.42
CA ILE A 4 46.33 13.14 -19.01
C ILE A 4 44.86 12.79 -18.78
N TRP A 5 44.52 11.51 -18.63
CA TRP A 5 43.42 11.11 -17.74
C TRP A 5 43.50 9.63 -17.40
N GLY A 6 43.68 9.38 -16.11
CA GLY A 6 43.77 8.06 -15.53
C GLY A 6 44.34 8.17 -14.11
N VAL A 7 43.76 9.03 -13.28
CA VAL A 7 44.09 9.01 -11.84
C VAL A 7 43.17 7.98 -11.19
N PRO A 8 43.68 6.83 -10.72
CA PRO A 8 42.86 5.89 -9.98
C PRO A 8 42.49 6.49 -8.63
N LEU A 9 41.19 6.50 -8.33
CA LEU A 9 40.70 6.90 -7.01
C LEU A 9 41.22 5.91 -5.95
N PRO A 10 41.76 6.40 -4.82
CA PRO A 10 42.19 5.52 -3.75
C PRO A 10 40.99 4.78 -3.16
N THR A 11 41.18 3.49 -2.88
CA THR A 11 40.13 2.66 -2.28
C THR A 11 39.81 3.15 -0.87
N LEU A 12 38.54 3.44 -0.61
CA LEU A 12 38.06 3.72 0.75
C LEU A 12 38.25 2.45 1.59
N LYS A 13 39.25 2.47 2.47
CA LYS A 13 39.44 1.44 3.51
C LYS A 13 38.33 1.59 4.54
N TYR A 14 37.17 1.03 4.25
CA TYR A 14 36.07 0.96 5.20
C TYR A 14 36.46 0.00 6.34
N LYS A 15 36.80 0.55 7.51
CA LYS A 15 36.94 -0.25 8.73
C LYS A 15 35.55 -0.50 9.30
N TYR A 16 34.96 -1.63 8.92
CA TYR A 16 33.73 -2.12 9.54
C TYR A 16 33.99 -2.39 11.03
N LYS A 17 33.47 -1.53 11.91
CA LYS A 17 33.52 -1.73 13.36
C LYS A 17 32.49 -2.79 13.73
N GLN A 18 32.93 -4.04 13.85
CA GLN A 18 32.09 -5.19 14.23
C GLN A 18 31.43 -5.06 15.62
N ASN A 19 31.81 -4.05 16.42
CA ASN A 19 31.34 -3.88 17.80
C ASN A 19 29.97 -3.22 17.95
N HIS A 20 29.31 -2.77 16.87
CA HIS A 20 27.91 -2.31 16.96
C HIS A 20 26.89 -3.45 16.93
N ALA A 21 27.26 -4.64 16.46
CA ALA A 21 26.34 -5.79 16.40
C ALA A 21 26.08 -6.43 17.77
N LYS A 22 26.90 -6.15 18.80
CA LYS A 22 26.71 -6.69 20.16
C LYS A 22 25.88 -5.78 21.07
N LYS A 23 25.60 -4.53 20.69
CA LYS A 23 24.70 -3.64 21.47
C LYS A 23 23.21 -3.81 21.12
N LEU A 24 22.89 -4.70 20.18
CA LEU A 24 21.52 -5.15 19.89
C LEU A 24 21.16 -6.48 20.58
N LYS A 25 22.05 -7.00 21.44
CA LYS A 25 21.87 -8.29 22.10
C LYS A 25 22.36 -8.24 23.55
N LEU A 26 21.87 -7.26 24.33
CA LEU A 26 21.92 -7.27 25.79
C LEU A 26 20.97 -6.20 26.39
N GLN A 27 19.69 -6.32 26.06
CA GLN A 27 18.59 -6.01 26.98
C GLN A 27 17.64 -7.22 26.88
N GLN A 28 18.16 -8.34 27.32
CA GLN A 28 17.41 -9.55 27.60
C GLN A 28 17.67 -9.81 29.07
N ASP A 29 16.92 -9.11 29.91
CA ASP A 29 16.75 -9.45 31.31
C ASP A 29 15.27 -9.26 31.63
N GLU A 30 14.68 -10.34 32.15
CA GLU A 30 13.41 -10.40 32.87
C GLU A 30 12.11 -10.24 32.06
N GLY A 31 11.65 -11.36 31.52
CA GLY A 31 10.24 -11.55 31.18
C GLY A 31 10.03 -12.52 30.04
N GLY A 32 9.82 -13.80 30.36
CA GLY A 32 9.21 -14.76 29.44
C GLY A 32 7.82 -14.25 29.07
N LYS A 33 7.75 -13.39 28.06
CA LYS A 33 6.50 -12.91 27.49
C LYS A 33 6.21 -13.86 26.35
N THR A 34 5.26 -14.76 26.61
CA THR A 34 4.43 -15.38 25.59
C THR A 34 4.18 -14.39 24.45
N ASP A 35 4.13 -14.87 23.21
CA ASP A 35 3.71 -14.08 22.05
C ASP A 35 2.37 -13.39 22.36
N ALA A 36 2.45 -12.20 22.94
CA ALA A 36 1.35 -11.60 23.65
C ALA A 36 0.54 -10.88 22.60
N ALA A 37 -0.60 -11.48 22.27
CA ALA A 37 -1.52 -10.94 21.30
C ALA A 37 -1.78 -9.45 21.55
N VAL A 38 -1.77 -8.68 20.47
CA VAL A 38 -2.02 -7.25 20.46
C VAL A 38 -3.51 -7.05 20.27
N HIS A 39 -4.20 -6.77 21.37
CA HIS A 39 -5.63 -6.47 21.35
C HIS A 39 -5.88 -5.07 20.78
N LEU A 40 -6.60 -4.98 19.66
CA LEU A 40 -6.88 -3.72 18.95
C LEU A 40 -8.37 -3.48 18.78
N THR A 41 -8.77 -2.23 18.97
CA THR A 41 -10.12 -1.76 18.66
C THR A 41 -10.08 -0.96 17.36
N LEU A 42 -10.72 -1.46 16.31
CA LEU A 42 -10.83 -0.81 15.01
C LEU A 42 -12.14 -0.02 14.94
N LYS A 43 -12.04 1.31 14.98
CA LYS A 43 -13.20 2.22 15.05
C LYS A 43 -13.32 3.06 13.79
N LYS A 44 -14.40 2.89 13.03
CA LYS A 44 -14.75 3.77 11.93
C LYS A 44 -15.59 4.95 12.43
N ILE A 45 -15.07 6.16 12.19
CA ILE A 45 -15.72 7.41 12.62
C ILE A 45 -16.70 7.96 11.58
N GLN A 46 -16.57 7.54 10.32
CA GLN A 46 -17.43 7.92 9.20
C GLN A 46 -18.63 6.96 9.10
N ALA A 47 -19.79 7.45 8.68
CA ALA A 47 -20.94 6.58 8.43
C ALA A 47 -20.68 5.63 7.24
N PRO A 48 -21.13 4.36 7.27
CA PRO A 48 -21.69 3.64 8.42
C PRO A 48 -20.62 3.38 9.49
N LYS A 49 -20.92 3.77 10.74
CA LYS A 49 -19.98 3.69 11.86
C LYS A 49 -19.92 2.26 12.39
N PHE A 50 -18.73 1.81 12.75
CA PHE A 50 -18.54 0.53 13.44
C PHE A 50 -17.38 0.62 14.44
N SER A 51 -17.37 -0.31 15.38
CA SER A 51 -16.27 -0.54 16.31
C SER A 51 -16.16 -2.04 16.49
N ILE A 52 -15.05 -2.63 16.05
CA ILE A 52 -14.77 -4.06 16.21
C ILE A 52 -13.47 -4.23 17.00
N GLU A 53 -13.36 -5.32 17.73
CA GLU A 53 -12.18 -5.66 18.53
C GLU A 53 -11.61 -6.97 18.02
N HIS A 54 -10.28 -7.04 17.87
CA HIS A 54 -9.60 -8.23 17.38
C HIS A 54 -8.19 -8.33 17.96
N ASP A 55 -7.77 -9.57 18.23
CA ASP A 55 -6.43 -9.92 18.72
C ASP A 55 -5.50 -10.25 17.56
N PHE A 56 -4.43 -9.48 17.39
CA PHE A 56 -3.44 -9.69 16.33
C PHE A 56 -2.11 -10.19 16.89
N CYS A 57 -1.27 -10.78 16.05
CA CYS A 57 0.10 -11.08 16.43
C CYS A 57 0.96 -9.79 16.39
N PRO A 58 1.91 -9.58 17.31
CA PRO A 58 2.85 -8.46 17.21
C PRO A 58 3.67 -8.45 15.90
N SER A 59 3.88 -9.62 15.30
CA SER A 59 4.58 -9.79 14.02
C SER A 59 3.71 -9.50 12.80
N ASP A 60 2.41 -9.26 13.01
CA ASP A 60 1.52 -8.88 11.93
C ASP A 60 1.81 -7.45 11.46
N THR A 61 1.32 -7.17 10.27
CA THR A 61 1.44 -5.89 9.58
C THR A 61 0.09 -5.18 9.52
N VAL A 62 0.14 -3.88 9.28
CA VAL A 62 -1.06 -3.07 9.05
C VAL A 62 -1.88 -3.60 7.85
N LEU A 63 -1.25 -4.24 6.87
CA LEU A 63 -1.94 -4.91 5.78
C LEU A 63 -2.91 -5.99 6.26
N GLN A 64 -2.52 -6.81 7.23
CA GLN A 64 -3.38 -7.87 7.78
C GLN A 64 -4.58 -7.29 8.53
N ILE A 65 -4.43 -6.14 9.20
CA ILE A 65 -5.58 -5.42 9.78
C ILE A 65 -6.57 -5.00 8.69
N LYS A 66 -6.08 -4.50 7.54
CA LYS A 66 -6.94 -4.12 6.42
C LYS A 66 -7.63 -5.33 5.79
N GLN A 67 -6.94 -6.45 5.66
CA GLN A 67 -7.53 -7.71 5.17
C GLN A 67 -8.64 -8.18 6.11
N HIS A 68 -8.40 -8.18 7.42
CA HIS A 68 -9.42 -8.51 8.41
C HIS A 68 -10.67 -7.63 8.30
N LEU A 69 -10.51 -6.33 8.01
CA LEU A 69 -11.65 -5.44 7.75
C LEU A 69 -12.44 -5.78 6.49
N ILE A 70 -11.81 -6.39 5.50
CA ILE A 70 -12.48 -6.87 4.27
C ILE A 70 -13.22 -8.17 4.57
N ASP A 71 -12.59 -9.09 5.30
CA ASP A 71 -13.19 -10.36 5.72
C ASP A 71 -14.45 -10.15 6.59
N GLU A 72 -14.46 -9.09 7.41
CA GLU A 72 -15.61 -8.65 8.21
C GLU A 72 -16.67 -7.85 7.42
N GLU A 73 -16.56 -7.79 6.09
CA GLU A 73 -17.42 -7.01 5.17
C GLU A 73 -17.51 -5.51 5.54
N LYS A 74 -16.46 -4.95 6.16
CA LYS A 74 -16.42 -3.52 6.56
C LYS A 74 -15.80 -2.61 5.50
N ALA A 75 -15.15 -3.19 4.50
CA ALA A 75 -14.60 -2.51 3.33
C ALA A 75 -14.51 -3.49 2.15
N SER A 76 -14.48 -2.96 0.93
CA SER A 76 -14.35 -3.79 -0.28
C SER A 76 -12.88 -3.99 -0.68
N HIS A 77 -12.05 -2.93 -0.60
CA HIS A 77 -10.65 -2.99 -1.01
C HIS A 77 -9.68 -2.37 -0.01
N VAL A 78 -8.48 -2.94 0.07
CA VAL A 78 -7.36 -2.49 0.92
C VAL A 78 -6.98 -1.04 0.63
N SER A 79 -7.03 -0.63 -0.63
CA SER A 79 -6.67 0.73 -1.09
C SER A 79 -7.64 1.81 -0.62
N GLU A 80 -8.88 1.44 -0.31
CA GLU A 80 -9.90 2.37 0.19
C GLU A 80 -9.73 2.63 1.69
N ILE A 81 -9.06 1.72 2.40
CA ILE A 81 -8.91 1.74 3.84
C ILE A 81 -7.67 2.56 4.23
N LYS A 82 -7.89 3.58 5.03
CA LYS A 82 -6.84 4.37 5.69
C LYS A 82 -6.95 4.19 7.19
N LEU A 83 -5.89 3.65 7.79
CA LEU A 83 -5.78 3.40 9.22
C LEU A 83 -4.97 4.52 9.87
N LEU A 84 -5.44 5.02 11.01
CA LEU A 84 -4.78 6.06 11.77
C LEU A 84 -4.68 5.69 13.25
N LEU A 85 -3.50 5.93 13.83
CA LEU A 85 -3.27 5.81 15.27
C LEU A 85 -2.76 7.16 15.80
N LYS A 86 -3.48 7.78 16.74
CA LYS A 86 -3.17 9.12 17.28
C LYS A 86 -2.96 10.19 16.19
N GLY A 87 -3.74 10.12 15.11
CA GLY A 87 -3.62 11.04 13.97
C GLY A 87 -2.50 10.71 12.98
N LYS A 88 -1.62 9.73 13.26
CA LYS A 88 -0.62 9.25 12.32
C LYS A 88 -1.22 8.20 11.39
N VAL A 89 -1.00 8.36 10.10
CA VAL A 89 -1.39 7.37 9.09
C VAL A 89 -0.48 6.15 9.19
N LEU A 90 -1.09 4.97 9.20
CA LEU A 90 -0.39 3.69 9.22
C LEU A 90 -0.24 3.17 7.79
N HIS A 91 0.98 2.78 7.43
CA HIS A 91 1.31 2.20 6.13
C HIS A 91 1.34 0.68 6.21
N ASP A 92 1.06 0.02 5.10
CA ASP A 92 0.80 -1.42 5.03
C ASP A 92 1.97 -2.30 5.52
N ASN A 93 3.21 -1.85 5.29
CA ASN A 93 4.43 -2.58 5.65
C ASN A 93 4.87 -2.40 7.12
N LEU A 94 4.09 -1.67 7.92
CA LEU A 94 4.44 -1.40 9.31
C LEU A 94 3.99 -2.56 10.21
N PHE A 95 4.88 -3.04 11.08
CA PHE A 95 4.56 -4.08 12.05
C PHE A 95 3.76 -3.53 13.24
N LEU A 96 2.92 -4.36 13.85
CA LEU A 96 2.16 -3.97 15.03
C LEU A 96 3.05 -3.77 16.26
N SER A 97 4.17 -4.50 16.35
CA SER A 97 5.20 -4.29 17.36
C SER A 97 5.76 -2.87 17.37
N ASP A 98 5.83 -2.22 16.21
CA ASP A 98 6.42 -0.88 16.06
C ASP A 98 5.46 0.24 16.49
N LEU A 99 4.17 -0.06 16.62
CA LEU A 99 3.11 0.92 16.90
C LEU A 99 3.07 1.39 18.37
N LYS A 100 3.97 0.92 19.24
CA LYS A 100 4.03 1.24 20.67
C LYS A 100 2.62 1.24 21.31
N ILE A 101 1.93 0.13 21.09
CA ILE A 101 0.54 -0.03 21.51
C ILE A 101 0.53 -0.36 22.99
N GLY A 102 -0.02 0.56 23.78
CA GLY A 102 -0.30 0.37 25.19
C GLY A 102 -1.81 0.25 25.43
N PRO A 103 -2.23 -0.12 26.65
CA PRO A 103 -3.65 -0.28 26.99
C PRO A 103 -4.47 1.01 26.81
N ALA A 104 -3.83 2.18 26.84
CA ALA A 104 -4.49 3.47 26.62
C ALA A 104 -4.58 3.89 25.13
N ASN A 105 -3.96 3.15 24.21
CA ASN A 105 -3.89 3.51 22.78
C ASN A 105 -4.01 2.32 21.83
N SER A 106 -4.84 1.35 22.19
CA SER A 106 -5.24 0.20 21.36
C SER A 106 -6.28 0.54 20.30
N THR A 107 -6.85 1.76 20.30
CA THR A 107 -7.87 2.16 19.33
C THR A 107 -7.27 2.74 18.04
N ILE A 108 -7.50 2.06 16.93
CA ILE A 108 -7.15 2.51 15.57
C ILE A 108 -8.39 3.11 14.92
N THR A 109 -8.23 4.30 14.33
CA THR A 109 -9.27 4.96 13.56
C THR A 109 -9.25 4.44 12.12
N VAL A 110 -10.39 3.97 11.64
CA VAL A 110 -10.60 3.50 10.27
C VAL A 110 -11.31 4.58 9.47
N MET A 111 -10.76 4.91 8.29
CA MET A 111 -11.41 5.76 7.29
C MET A 111 -11.51 4.99 5.99
N THR A 112 -12.65 5.06 5.31
CA THR A 112 -12.85 4.43 4.00
C THR A 112 -13.12 5.52 2.98
N LYS A 113 -12.30 5.60 1.92
CA LYS A 113 -12.55 6.50 0.80
C LYS A 113 -12.89 5.64 -0.42
N PRO A 114 -14.06 5.83 -1.06
CA PRO A 114 -14.37 5.11 -2.28
C PRO A 114 -13.32 5.47 -3.32
N ASN A 115 -12.64 4.47 -3.85
CA ASN A 115 -11.78 4.67 -5.00
C ASN A 115 -12.64 4.48 -6.26
N PRO A 116 -12.83 5.49 -7.12
CA PRO A 116 -13.71 5.39 -8.29
C PRO A 116 -13.29 4.31 -9.30
N THR A 117 -12.13 3.66 -9.12
CA THR A 117 -11.60 2.64 -10.03
C THR A 117 -12.12 1.22 -9.78
N VAL A 118 -12.93 0.93 -8.74
CA VAL A 118 -13.25 -0.46 -8.35
C VAL A 118 -14.75 -0.78 -8.16
N ALA A 119 -15.65 0.13 -8.53
CA ALA A 119 -17.10 -0.02 -8.29
C ALA A 119 -17.86 -0.89 -9.32
N LYS A 120 -17.22 -1.82 -10.04
CA LYS A 120 -17.88 -2.57 -11.13
C LYS A 120 -17.69 -4.09 -11.11
N ASP A 121 -17.64 -4.71 -9.93
CA ASP A 121 -17.74 -6.17 -9.83
C ASP A 121 -18.31 -6.57 -8.48
N SER A 122 -19.63 -6.54 -8.35
CA SER A 122 -20.39 -7.35 -7.38
C SER A 122 -21.88 -7.13 -7.58
N GLU A 123 -22.49 -7.91 -8.48
CA GLU A 123 -23.92 -8.22 -8.36
C GLU A 123 -24.20 -9.68 -8.73
N VAL A 124 -24.46 -10.49 -7.68
CA VAL A 124 -25.40 -11.63 -7.62
C VAL A 124 -25.03 -12.92 -8.38
N THR A 125 -24.85 -14.05 -7.66
CA THR A 125 -25.80 -15.21 -7.60
C THR A 125 -25.21 -16.42 -6.82
N LYS A 126 -26.08 -17.07 -6.03
CA LYS A 126 -25.95 -18.33 -5.26
C LYS A 126 -25.53 -19.58 -6.11
N PRO A 127 -25.17 -20.72 -5.48
CA PRO A 127 -24.32 -21.76 -6.07
C PRO A 127 -25.09 -22.86 -6.82
N SER A 128 -24.46 -23.43 -7.86
CA SER A 128 -24.81 -24.73 -8.44
C SER A 128 -23.54 -25.33 -9.11
N PRO A 129 -23.32 -26.67 -9.07
CA PRO A 129 -21.96 -27.22 -9.16
C PRO A 129 -21.52 -27.70 -10.56
N SER A 130 -20.20 -27.81 -10.69
CA SER A 130 -19.41 -28.73 -11.55
C SER A 130 -18.98 -28.32 -12.97
N PRO A 131 -17.83 -28.84 -13.46
CA PRO A 131 -16.78 -28.00 -14.05
C PRO A 131 -16.52 -28.31 -15.53
N SER A 132 -16.09 -27.29 -16.29
CA SER A 132 -15.23 -27.48 -17.46
C SER A 132 -14.57 -26.17 -17.88
N PRO A 133 -13.31 -26.21 -18.37
CA PRO A 133 -12.50 -25.01 -18.57
C PRO A 133 -12.86 -24.40 -19.93
N ALA A 134 -13.54 -23.27 -19.92
CA ALA A 134 -13.71 -22.44 -21.12
C ALA A 134 -13.00 -21.11 -20.88
N SER A 135 -12.05 -20.79 -21.78
CA SER A 135 -11.22 -19.59 -21.81
C SER A 135 -11.94 -18.34 -21.34
N ALA A 136 -11.38 -17.68 -20.31
CA ALA A 136 -11.76 -16.32 -19.97
C ALA A 136 -11.45 -15.38 -21.15
N PRO A 137 -12.37 -14.48 -21.54
CA PRO A 137 -12.07 -13.44 -22.50
C PRO A 137 -11.09 -12.46 -21.83
N VAL A 138 -9.96 -12.23 -22.50
CA VAL A 138 -9.01 -11.16 -22.18
C VAL A 138 -9.80 -9.86 -22.21
N GLN A 139 -10.00 -9.24 -21.05
CA GLN A 139 -10.60 -7.92 -20.97
C GLN A 139 -9.63 -6.94 -21.65
N GLU A 140 -9.94 -6.54 -22.89
CA GLU A 140 -9.22 -5.45 -23.55
C GLU A 140 -9.51 -4.15 -22.80
N LEU A 141 -8.59 -3.79 -21.90
CA LEU A 141 -8.52 -2.48 -21.27
C LEU A 141 -8.42 -1.43 -22.39
N THR A 142 -9.56 -0.84 -22.73
CA THR A 142 -9.65 0.22 -23.73
C THR A 142 -9.37 1.53 -23.03
N VAL A 143 -8.28 2.21 -23.42
CA VAL A 143 -7.89 3.50 -22.86
C VAL A 143 -8.79 4.60 -23.45
N PRO A 144 -9.44 5.45 -22.63
CA PRO A 144 -10.27 6.55 -23.11
C PRO A 144 -9.39 7.74 -23.55
N TRP A 145 -8.85 7.68 -24.75
CA TRP A 145 -7.91 8.68 -25.28
C TRP A 145 -8.51 10.09 -25.39
N ASP A 146 -9.77 10.22 -25.82
CA ASP A 146 -10.45 11.52 -25.95
C ASP A 146 -10.54 12.28 -24.62
N ASP A 147 -10.85 11.58 -23.52
CA ASP A 147 -10.93 12.18 -22.19
C ASP A 147 -9.56 12.67 -21.69
N ILE A 148 -8.51 11.89 -21.99
CA ILE A 148 -7.13 12.25 -21.64
C ILE A 148 -6.68 13.49 -22.43
N GLU A 149 -7.07 13.59 -23.71
CA GLU A 149 -6.78 14.75 -24.56
C GLU A 149 -7.44 16.01 -24.04
N ALA A 150 -8.75 15.93 -23.75
CA ALA A 150 -9.51 17.05 -23.21
C ALA A 150 -8.91 17.54 -21.88
N LEU A 151 -8.50 16.63 -21.00
CA LEU A 151 -7.84 16.96 -19.74
C LEU A 151 -6.47 17.62 -19.92
N LEU A 152 -5.63 17.09 -20.82
CA LEU A 152 -4.34 17.69 -21.13
C LEU A 152 -4.51 19.10 -21.71
N ASN A 153 -5.43 19.28 -22.66
CA ASN A 153 -5.72 20.58 -23.25
C ASN A 153 -6.28 21.58 -22.24
N ASP A 154 -7.08 21.13 -21.26
CA ASP A 154 -7.56 21.97 -20.16
C ASP A 154 -6.44 22.40 -19.20
N LYS A 155 -5.51 21.49 -18.87
CA LYS A 155 -4.39 21.77 -17.95
C LYS A 155 -3.27 22.57 -18.58
N PHE A 156 -3.06 22.42 -19.88
CA PHE A 156 -1.99 23.05 -20.64
C PHE A 156 -2.49 24.16 -21.59
N LYS A 157 -3.58 24.86 -21.25
CA LYS A 157 -4.13 25.98 -22.05
C LYS A 157 -3.07 26.98 -22.56
N ASN A 158 -2.05 27.26 -21.76
CA ASN A 158 -0.96 28.20 -22.09
C ASN A 158 0.25 27.56 -22.78
N ASN A 159 0.28 26.23 -22.94
CA ASN A 159 1.40 25.49 -23.52
C ASN A 159 0.90 24.24 -24.26
N GLN A 160 0.13 24.48 -25.32
CA GLN A 160 -0.38 23.44 -26.24
C GLN A 160 0.70 22.47 -26.75
N PRO A 161 1.91 22.89 -27.16
CA PRO A 161 2.91 21.93 -27.67
C PRO A 161 3.39 20.95 -26.59
N ALA A 162 3.31 21.32 -25.29
CA ALA A 162 3.60 20.38 -24.21
C ALA A 162 2.48 19.35 -24.02
N ALA A 163 1.22 19.72 -24.26
CA ALA A 163 0.07 18.82 -24.18
C ALA A 163 0.15 17.72 -25.25
N GLU A 164 0.44 18.12 -26.50
CA GLU A 164 0.60 17.21 -27.64
C GLU A 164 1.75 16.22 -27.42
N LEU A 165 2.91 16.69 -26.94
CA LEU A 165 4.07 15.83 -26.67
C LEU A 165 3.77 14.79 -25.57
N ILE A 166 3.04 15.19 -24.52
CA ILE A 166 2.64 14.28 -23.45
C ILE A 166 1.64 13.24 -23.98
N MET A 167 0.70 13.64 -24.84
CA MET A 167 -0.26 12.74 -25.46
C MET A 167 0.44 11.69 -26.34
N GLU A 168 1.33 12.14 -27.22
CA GLU A 168 2.10 11.27 -28.13
C GLU A 168 2.91 10.24 -27.34
N ARG A 169 3.63 10.69 -26.30
CA ARG A 169 4.42 9.79 -25.45
C ARG A 169 3.56 8.76 -24.72
N LEU A 170 2.35 9.13 -24.33
CA LEU A 170 1.43 8.23 -23.64
C LEU A 170 0.90 7.15 -24.61
N GLN A 171 0.53 7.55 -25.84
CA GLN A 171 0.09 6.62 -26.89
C GLN A 171 1.21 5.67 -27.34
N GLU A 172 2.42 6.18 -27.51
CA GLU A 172 3.60 5.39 -27.84
C GLU A 172 3.91 4.39 -26.71
N GLY A 173 3.96 4.86 -25.46
CA GLY A 173 4.20 4.01 -24.30
C GLY A 173 3.16 2.90 -24.16
N TRP A 174 1.89 3.19 -24.42
CA TRP A 174 0.82 2.18 -24.38
C TRP A 174 0.97 1.16 -25.52
N SER A 175 1.31 1.61 -26.73
CA SER A 175 1.50 0.75 -27.90
C SER A 175 2.68 -0.21 -27.74
N LEU A 176 3.74 0.20 -27.03
CA LEU A 176 4.89 -0.64 -26.72
C LEU A 176 4.60 -1.73 -25.66
N THR A 177 3.53 -1.56 -24.88
CA THR A 177 3.12 -2.52 -23.84
C THR A 177 2.04 -3.51 -24.29
N LYS A 178 1.47 -3.32 -25.48
CA LYS A 178 0.64 -4.31 -26.15
C LYS A 178 1.50 -5.37 -26.84
#